data_AF-A0A7D5LEL1-F1
#
_entry.id   AF-A0A7D5LEL1-F1
#
_cell.length_a   1.000
_cell.length_b   1.000
_cell.length_c   1.000
_cell.angle_alpha   90.00
_cell.angle_beta   90.00
_cell.angle_gamma   90.00
#
_symmetry.space_group_name_H-M   'P 1'
#
loop_
_entity.id
_entity.type
_entity.pdbx_description
1 polymer ?
#
loop_
_entity_poly.entity_id
_entity_poly.type
_entity_poly.pdbx_seq_one_letter_code
_entity_poly.pdbx_strand_id
1 'polypeptide(L)' 'MPYGIKGKTKKWEEGTKTGQKLDARIEKCVAAKMADPDFKSQEGRTKKESAIAVCKTAITRSKEFSKQLK' A
#
# COMPACT_ATOMS: atom_id res chain seq x y z
N MET A 1 2.21 -16.11 -0.31
CA MET A 1 0.90 -15.79 -0.93
C MET A 1 0.85 -14.30 -1.23
N PRO A 2 0.66 -13.87 -2.49
CA PRO A 2 0.50 -12.45 -2.80
C PRO A 2 -0.84 -11.93 -2.24
N TYR A 3 -0.85 -10.74 -1.65
CA TYR A 3 -2.04 -10.20 -0.97
C TYR A 3 -3.15 -9.76 -1.95
N GLY A 4 -3.01 -10.04 -3.25
CA GLY A 4 -4.01 -9.70 -4.27
C GLY A 4 -4.10 -8.20 -4.55
N ILE A 5 -3.00 -7.48 -4.34
CA ILE A 5 -2.90 -6.04 -4.60
C ILE A 5 -2.59 -5.80 -6.08
N LYS A 6 -1.79 -6.69 -6.68
CA LYS A 6 -1.42 -6.68 -8.10
C LYS A 6 -2.64 -6.41 -9.01
N GLY A 7 -2.71 -5.19 -9.54
CA GLY A 7 -3.74 -4.77 -10.50
C GLY A 7 -5.04 -4.20 -9.89
N LYS A 8 -5.11 -4.04 -8.56
CA LYS A 8 -6.22 -3.35 -7.87
C LYS A 8 -6.00 -1.86 -7.66
N THR A 9 -4.85 -1.32 -8.03
CA THR A 9 -4.57 0.13 -8.13
C THR A 9 -5.25 0.75 -9.36
N LYS A 10 -6.52 0.40 -9.58
CA LYS A 10 -7.33 0.62 -10.78
C LYS A 10 -7.77 2.08 -11.01
N LYS A 11 -6.96 3.07 -10.60
CA LYS A 11 -7.29 4.49 -10.85
C LYS A 11 -6.12 5.48 -10.90
N TRP A 12 -4.88 5.10 -10.59
CA TRP A 12 -3.79 6.09 -10.50
C TRP A 12 -2.64 5.91 -11.50
N GLU A 13 -2.36 4.70 -12.01
CA GLU A 13 -1.23 4.47 -12.92
C GLU A 13 -1.48 3.27 -13.84
N GLU A 14 -2.64 3.21 -14.50
CA GLU A 14 -2.96 2.16 -15.46
C GLU A 14 -2.02 2.32 -16.68
N GLY A 15 -0.89 1.58 -16.68
CA GLY A 15 -0.03 1.38 -17.86
C GLY A 15 1.43 1.85 -17.75
N THR A 16 1.90 2.39 -16.63
CA THR A 16 3.32 2.83 -16.49
C THR A 16 4.10 1.95 -15.51
N LYS A 17 5.39 1.70 -15.77
CA LYS A 17 6.33 0.95 -14.89
C LYS A 17 6.28 1.43 -13.42
N THR A 18 5.88 2.68 -13.21
CA THR A 18 5.65 3.30 -11.89
C THR A 18 4.52 2.64 -11.11
N GLY A 19 3.40 2.30 -11.75
CA GLY A 19 2.24 1.66 -11.10
C GLY A 19 2.59 0.27 -10.57
N GLN A 20 3.27 -0.54 -11.37
CA GLN A 20 3.77 -1.86 -10.93
C GLN A 20 4.78 -1.74 -9.78
N LYS A 21 5.64 -0.71 -9.78
CA LYS A 21 6.59 -0.47 -8.69
C LYS A 21 5.88 -0.04 -7.40
N LEU A 22 4.80 0.74 -7.50
CA LEU A 22 3.97 1.11 -6.36
C LEU A 22 3.19 -0.08 -5.81
N ASP A 23 2.56 -0.89 -6.66
CA ASP A 23 1.90 -2.14 -6.25
C ASP A 23 2.85 -3.03 -5.45
N ALA A 24 4.07 -3.25 -5.96
CA ALA A 24 5.08 -4.03 -5.25
C ALA A 24 5.48 -3.43 -3.90
N ARG A 25 5.55 -2.10 -3.79
CA ARG A 25 5.83 -1.40 -2.51
C ARG A 25 4.67 -1.52 -1.53
N ILE A 26 3.43 -1.41 -1.99
CA ILE A 26 2.24 -1.59 -1.16
C ILE A 26 2.20 -3.04 -0.68
N GLU A 27 2.44 -4.01 -1.55
CA GLU A 27 2.43 -5.43 -1.18
C GLU A 27 3.51 -5.77 -0.14
N LYS A 28 4.73 -5.25 -0.30
CA LYS A 28 5.79 -5.36 0.72
C LYS A 28 5.39 -4.71 2.05
N CYS A 29 4.80 -3.52 2.01
CA CYS A 29 4.34 -2.83 3.22
C CYS A 29 3.24 -3.62 3.94
N VAL A 30 2.29 -4.19 3.19
CA VAL A 30 1.21 -5.00 3.74
C VAL A 30 1.75 -6.29 4.35
N ALA A 31 2.71 -6.94 3.69
CA ALA A 31 3.40 -8.11 4.24
C ALA A 31 4.11 -7.78 5.58
N ALA A 32 4.81 -6.65 5.64
CA ALA A 32 5.47 -6.19 6.87
C ALA A 32 4.45 -5.90 7.98
N LYS A 33 3.34 -5.22 7.68
CA LYS A 33 2.26 -4.95 8.64
C LYS A 33 1.50 -6.21 9.07
N MET A 34 1.46 -7.22 8.22
CA MET A 34 0.86 -8.52 8.55
C MET A 34 1.76 -9.36 9.45
N ALA A 35 3.07 -9.29 9.24
CA ALA A 35 4.08 -9.92 10.08
C ALA A 35 4.24 -9.22 11.44
N ASP A 36 3.79 -7.96 11.54
CA ASP A 36 3.81 -7.19 12.78
C ASP A 36 2.71 -7.69 13.75
N PRO A 37 3.08 -8.21 14.94
CA PRO A 37 2.13 -8.69 15.93
C PRO A 37 1.32 -7.56 16.57
N ASP A 38 1.92 -6.37 16.69
CA ASP A 38 1.30 -5.15 17.23
C ASP A 38 0.32 -4.47 16.26
N PHE A 39 0.35 -4.84 14.97
CA PHE A 39 -0.55 -4.26 14.00
C PHE A 39 -1.98 -4.75 14.23
N LYS A 40 -2.82 -3.85 14.74
CA LYS A 40 -4.26 -4.04 14.88
C LYS A 40 -4.99 -3.61 13.62
N SER A 41 -6.01 -4.36 13.26
CA SER A 41 -7.00 -3.91 12.29
C SER A 41 -7.70 -2.66 12.78
N GLN A 42 -8.02 -1.74 11.87
CA GLN A 42 -8.97 -0.68 12.15
C GLN A 42 -10.35 -1.28 12.44
N GLU A 43 -11.12 -0.60 13.28
CA GLU A 43 -12.49 -0.98 13.62
C GLU A 43 -13.34 -1.15 12.35
N GLY A 44 -14.09 -2.27 12.27
CA GLY A 44 -14.93 -2.59 11.11
C GLY A 44 -14.17 -3.04 9.85
N ARG A 45 -12.85 -3.27 9.92
CA ARG A 45 -12.05 -3.77 8.78
C ARG A 45 -11.24 -5.00 9.15
N THR A 46 -10.93 -5.83 8.16
CA THR A 46 -9.96 -6.91 8.36
C THR A 46 -8.55 -6.35 8.57
N LYS A 47 -7.67 -7.12 9.24
CA LYS A 47 -6.23 -6.75 9.39
C LYS A 47 -5.59 -6.50 8.02
N LYS A 48 -6.06 -7.21 6.98
CA LYS A 48 -5.59 -7.05 5.60
C LYS A 48 -6.01 -5.74 4.98
N GLU A 49 -7.28 -5.40 5.05
CA GLU A 49 -7.76 -4.13 4.51
C GLU A 49 -7.17 -2.93 5.23
N SER A 50 -6.98 -3.06 6.54
CA SER A 50 -6.34 -2.04 7.37
C SER A 50 -4.87 -1.85 6.97
N ALA A 51 -4.12 -2.95 6.78
CA ALA A 51 -2.75 -2.89 6.30
C ALA A 51 -2.67 -2.24 4.92
N ILE A 52 -3.56 -2.62 3.99
CA ILE A 52 -3.62 -2.06 2.64
C ILE A 52 -3.89 -0.55 2.71
N ALA A 53 -4.88 -0.12 3.51
CA ALA A 53 -5.22 1.30 3.64
C ALA A 53 -4.07 2.12 4.21
N VAL A 54 -3.43 1.66 5.29
CA VAL A 54 -2.28 2.32 5.91
C VAL A 54 -1.11 2.41 4.93
N CYS A 55 -0.78 1.31 4.25
CA CYS A 55 0.33 1.26 3.31
C CYS A 55 0.09 2.12 2.07
N LYS A 56 -1.13 2.14 1.56
CA LYS A 56 -1.51 3.01 0.44
C LYS A 56 -1.37 4.48 0.84
N THR A 57 -1.89 4.88 2.00
CA THR A 57 -1.77 6.26 2.49
C THR A 57 -0.32 6.65 2.75
N ALA A 58 0.49 5.76 3.35
CA ALA A 58 1.90 6.02 3.62
C ALA A 58 2.71 6.23 2.32
N ILE A 59 2.46 5.42 1.30
CA ILE A 59 3.16 5.51 0.01
C ILE A 59 2.69 6.73 -0.79
N THR A 60 1.39 7.04 -0.80
CA THR A 60 0.87 8.27 -1.43
C THR A 60 1.43 9.51 -0.74
N ARG A 61 1.40 9.56 0.60
CA ARG A 61 1.96 10.66 1.39
C ARG A 61 3.46 10.80 1.16
N SER A 62 4.20 9.70 1.08
CA SER A 62 5.65 9.71 0.76
C SER A 62 5.92 10.26 -0.65
N LYS A 63 5.05 9.95 -1.62
CA LYS A 63 5.16 10.48 -3.00
C LYS A 63 4.85 11.99 -3.05
N GLU A 64 3.85 12.45 -2.31
CA GLU A 64 3.55 13.90 -2.18
C GLU A 64 4.64 14.66 -1.43
N PHE A 65 5.17 14.09 -0.35
CA PHE A 65 6.25 14.70 0.42
C PHE A 65 7.55 14.79 -0.38
N SER A 66 7.85 13.76 -1.19
CA SER A 66 8.97 13.79 -2.14
C SER A 66 8.79 14.81 -3.26
N LYS A 67 7.55 15.27 -3.52
CA LYS A 67 7.24 16.27 -4.54
C LYS A 67 7.34 17.71 -4.00
N GLN A 68 7.14 17.91 -2.69
CA GLN A 68 7.34 19.21 -2.03
C GLN A 68 8.81 19.51 -1.69
N LEU A 69 9.66 18.49 -1.60
CA LEU A 69 11.11 18.65 -1.36
C LEU A 69 11.94 18.88 -2.63
N LYS A 70 11.30 19.26 -3.76
CA LYS A 70 11.93 19.36 -5.07
C LYS A 70 11.77 20.74 -5.68
#